data_AF-W6TH94-F1
#
_entry.id   AF-W6TH94-F1
#
_cell.length_a   1.000
_cell.length_b   1.000
_cell.length_c   1.000
_cell.angle_alpha   90.00
_cell.angle_beta   90.00
_cell.angle_gamma   90.00
#
_symmetry.space_group_name_H-M   'P 1'
#
loop_
_entity.id
_entity.type
_entity.pdbx_description
1 polymer ?
#
loop_
_entity_poly.entity_id
_entity_poly.type
_entity_poly.pdbx_seq_one_letter_code
_entity_poly.pdbx_strand_id
1 'polypeptide(L)' 'MNIYDLPFFKKMQREYKREFGIDIASFIKPKSVVVDFKSFEKKFLTKKQRKVLRDIEKNNQKKLFYQVG' A
#
# COMPACT_ATOMS: atom_id res chain seq x y z
N MET A 1 6.62 -16.75 -0.30
CA MET A 1 5.52 -17.71 -0.50
C MET A 1 4.22 -16.92 -0.54
N ASN A 2 3.37 -17.13 -1.54
CA ASN A 2 2.11 -16.41 -1.68
C ASN A 2 0.95 -17.26 -1.15
N ILE A 3 0.18 -16.74 -0.19
CA ILE A 3 -0.93 -17.46 0.45
C ILE A 3 -2.02 -17.86 -0.55
N TYR A 4 -2.21 -17.06 -1.61
CA TYR A 4 -3.21 -17.31 -2.66
C TYR A 4 -2.90 -18.53 -3.52
N ASP A 5 -1.63 -18.97 -3.52
CA ASP A 5 -1.17 -20.11 -4.32
C ASP A 5 -1.26 -21.45 -3.55
N LEU A 6 -1.54 -21.41 -2.24
CA LEU A 6 -1.65 -22.61 -1.42
C LEU A 6 -2.86 -23.46 -1.82
N PRO A 7 -2.70 -24.79 -2.01
CA PRO A 7 -3.80 -25.70 -2.36
C PRO A 7 -4.98 -25.62 -1.38
N PHE A 8 -4.67 -25.49 -0.08
CA PHE A 8 -5.66 -25.33 0.98
C PHE A 8 -6.51 -24.06 0.79
N PHE A 9 -5.86 -22.93 0.48
CA PHE A 9 -6.54 -21.66 0.24
C PHE A 9 -7.48 -21.74 -0.98
N LYS A 10 -7.02 -22.33 -2.08
CA LYS A 10 -7.84 -22.53 -3.29
C LYS A 10 -9.06 -23.43 -3.04
N LYS A 11 -8.91 -24.47 -2.20
CA LYS A 11 -10.03 -25.34 -1.80
C LYS A 11 -11.08 -24.55 -1.01
N MET A 12 -10.65 -23.83 0.03
CA MET A 12 -11.52 -23.00 0.86
C MET A 12 -12.25 -21.93 0.03
N GLN A 13 -11.54 -21.26 -0.87
CA GLN A 13 -12.14 -20.25 -1.76
C GLN A 13 -13.27 -20.82 -2.62
N ARG A 14 -13.12 -22.05 -3.14
CA ARG A 14 -14.16 -22.72 -3.93
C ARG A 14 -15.37 -23.09 -3.08
N GLU A 15 -15.14 -23.64 -1.88
CA GLU A 15 -16.21 -24.05 -0.96
C GLU A 15 -17.08 -22.86 -0.56
N TYR A 16 -16.45 -21.77 -0.10
CA TYR A 16 -17.17 -20.55 0.29
C TYR A 16 -17.89 -19.88 -0.88
N LYS A 17 -17.27 -19.85 -2.07
CA LYS A 17 -17.93 -19.30 -3.26
C LYS A 17 -19.17 -20.12 -3.64
N ARG A 18 -19.11 -21.44 -3.49
CA ARG A 18 -20.24 -22.33 -3.77
C ARG A 18 -21.38 -22.15 -2.76
N GLU A 19 -21.05 -22.06 -1.48
CA GLU A 19 -22.03 -22.04 -0.40
C GLU A 19 -22.66 -20.66 -0.19
N PHE A 20 -21.86 -19.60 -0.31
CA PHE A 20 -22.28 -18.24 0.02
C PHE A 20 -22.27 -17.27 -1.16
N GLY A 21 -21.73 -17.67 -2.33
CA GLY A 21 -21.52 -16.75 -3.45
C GLY A 21 -20.39 -15.74 -3.22
N ILE A 22 -19.59 -15.93 -2.17
CA ILE A 22 -18.57 -14.98 -1.70
C ILE A 22 -17.19 -15.44 -2.15
N ASP A 23 -16.44 -14.55 -2.80
CA ASP A 23 -15.01 -14.76 -3.06
C ASP A 23 -14.17 -14.23 -1.89
N ILE A 24 -13.70 -15.12 -1.00
CA ILE A 24 -12.91 -14.70 0.17
C ILE A 24 -11.63 -13.93 -0.25
N ALA A 25 -11.06 -14.23 -1.43
CA ALA A 25 -9.87 -13.52 -1.90
C ALA A 25 -10.12 -12.01 -2.10
N SER A 26 -11.36 -11.58 -2.36
CA SER A 26 -11.68 -10.15 -2.46
C SER A 26 -11.64 -9.43 -1.12
N PHE A 27 -11.76 -10.15 0.00
CA PHE A 27 -11.74 -9.58 1.36
C PHE A 27 -10.33 -9.57 1.95
N ILE A 28 -9.51 -10.55 1.57
CA ILE A 28 -8.14 -10.71 2.09
C ILE A 28 -7.13 -9.96 1.24
N LYS A 29 -7.45 -9.66 -0.04
CA LYS A 29 -6.63 -8.76 -0.85
C LYS A 29 -6.31 -7.54 0.01
N PRO A 30 -5.02 -7.25 0.27
CA PRO A 30 -4.69 -6.02 0.95
C PRO A 30 -5.35 -4.92 0.14
N LYS A 31 -6.40 -4.31 0.70
CA LYS A 31 -6.97 -3.13 0.10
C LYS A 31 -5.78 -2.20 -0.09
N SER A 32 -5.64 -1.62 -1.28
CA SER A 32 -4.76 -0.49 -1.44
C SER A 32 -5.27 0.56 -0.46
N VAL A 33 -4.73 0.54 0.75
CA VAL A 33 -4.96 1.59 1.71
C VAL A 33 -4.15 2.71 1.10
N VAL A 34 -4.83 3.59 0.38
CA VAL A 34 -4.26 4.85 -0.03
C VAL A 34 -4.04 5.61 1.28
N VAL A 35 -2.87 5.42 1.86
CA VAL A 35 -2.49 6.11 3.09
C VAL A 35 -2.30 7.57 2.71
N ASP A 36 -3.18 8.43 3.22
CA ASP A 36 -3.08 9.87 3.03
C ASP A 36 -1.98 10.45 3.93
N PHE A 37 -0.74 10.25 3.49
CA PHE A 37 0.44 10.76 4.17
C PHE A 37 0.42 12.28 4.29
N LYS A 38 -0.18 13.02 3.34
CA LYS A 38 -0.23 14.48 3.39
C LYS A 38 -1.17 14.98 4.49
N SER A 39 -2.32 14.32 4.70
CA SER A 39 -3.18 14.62 5.85
C SER A 39 -2.53 14.26 7.18
N PHE A 40 -1.82 13.13 7.25
CA PHE A 40 -1.03 12.74 8.43
C PHE A 40 0.03 13.80 8.76
N GLU A 41 0.86 14.17 7.78
CA GLU A 41 1.90 15.19 7.95
C GLU A 41 1.31 16.53 8.42
N LYS A 42 0.18 16.95 7.86
CA LYS A 42 -0.48 18.21 8.24
C LYS A 42 -0.97 18.19 9.70
N LYS A 43 -1.52 17.06 10.15
CA LYS A 43 -2.11 16.89 11.48
C LYS A 43 -1.05 16.73 12.57
N PHE A 44 0.00 15.95 12.30
CA PHE A 44 0.93 15.51 13.34
C PHE A 44 2.30 16.19 13.30
N LEU A 45 2.69 16.83 12.20
CA LEU A 45 4.02 17.42 12.09
C LEU A 45 4.01 18.95 12.27
N THR A 46 5.03 19.42 12.97
CA THR A 46 5.34 20.84 13.08
C THR A 46 5.74 21.43 11.73
N LYS A 47 5.67 22.76 11.62
CA LYS A 47 6.11 23.48 10.40
C LYS A 47 7.57 23.18 10.05
N LYS A 48 8.46 23.03 11.05
CA LYS A 48 9.88 22.71 10.85
C LYS A 48 10.06 21.30 10.28
N GLN A 49 9.41 20.30 10.86
CA GLN A 49 9.48 18.91 10.37
C GLN A 49 8.96 18.78 8.94
N ARG A 50 7.84 19.44 8.61
CA ARG A 50 7.31 19.47 7.23
C ARG A 50 8.26 20.13 6.24
N LYS A 51 9.03 21.13 6.68
CA LYS A 51 10.04 21.77 5.83
C LYS A 51 11.17 20.80 5.50
N VAL A 52 11.68 20.09 6.51
CA VAL A 52 12.73 19.06 6.32
C VAL A 52 12.28 17.99 5.34
N LEU A 53 11.05 17.46 5.48
CA LEU A 53 10.52 16.47 4.55
C LEU A 53 10.47 16.96 3.10
N ARG A 54 10.02 18.21 2.87
CA ARG A 54 10.01 18.82 1.53
C ARG A 54 11.41 19.02 0.96
N ASP A 55 12.38 19.37 1.81
CA ASP A 55 13.76 19.55 1.37
C ASP A 55 14.39 18.21 0.96
N ILE A 56 14.06 17.12 1.68
CA ILE A 56 14.44 15.75 1.32
C ILE A 56 13.78 15.32 0.00
N GLU A 57 12.46 15.51 -0.16
CA GLU A 57 11.74 15.20 -1.41
C GLU A 57 12.39 15.89 -2.62
N LYS A 58 12.68 17.19 -2.50
CA LYS A 58 13.36 17.97 -3.55
C LYS A 58 14.75 17.43 -3.89
N ASN A 59 15.52 17.03 -2.88
CA ASN A 59 16.86 16.50 -3.10
C ASN A 59 16.82 15.12 -3.77
N ASN A 60 15.88 14.25 -3.38
CA ASN A 60 15.70 12.94 -4.00
C ASN A 60 15.24 13.05 -5.45
N GLN A 61 14.34 13.98 -5.75
CA GLN A 61 13.96 14.31 -7.13
C GLN A 61 15.18 14.74 -7.95
N LYS A 62 16.01 15.66 -7.42
CA LYS A 62 17.26 16.05 -8.08
C LYS A 62 18.19 14.86 -8.34
N LYS A 63 18.39 13.98 -7.36
CA LYS A 63 19.21 12.77 -7.53
C LYS A 63 18.70 11.84 -8.63
N LEU A 64 17.38 11.69 -8.76
CA LEU A 64 16.78 10.90 -9.84
C LEU A 64 17.07 11.52 -11.22
N PHE A 65 17.03 12.84 -11.36
CA PHE A 65 17.40 13.51 -12.61
C PHE A 65 18.87 13.29 -13.00
N TYR A 66 19.79 13.25 -12.03
CA TYR A 66 21.22 12.99 -12.30
C TYR A 66 21.57 11.52 -12.55
N GLN A 67 20.62 10.58 -12.39
CA GLN A 67 20.84 9.16 -12.67
C GLN A 67 20.29 8.70 -14.03
N VAL A 68 19.51 9.55 -14.70
CA VAL A 68 18.83 9.24 -15.98
C VAL A 68 19.42 10.02 -17.16
N GLY A 69 20.38 10.92 -16.93
CA GLY A 69 21.16 11.61 -17.97
C GLY A 69 22.59 11.08 -18.02
#